data_AF-A0A6B8RLW5-F1
#
_entry.id   AF-A0A6B8RLW5-F1
#
_cell.length_a   1.000
_cell.length_b   1.000
_cell.length_c   1.000
_cell.angle_alpha   90.00
_cell.angle_beta   90.00
_cell.angle_gamma   90.00
#
_symmetry.space_group_name_H-M   'P 1'
#
loop_
_entity.id
_entity.type
_entity.pdbx_description
1 polymer ?
#
loop_
_entity_poly.entity_id
_entity_poly.type
_entity_poly.pdbx_seq_one_letter_code
_entity_poly.pdbx_strand_id
1 'polypeptide(L)'
;MRQMKKWILAVSLVFLCFLPISSVFAAAVKPIKAAVKPVKAVAKPVKAVPPKVKSIFIFLDGKKVAFKLQQPINVNGRVLVPLRDIFEALGAKIEWDDTTKTVTAKKADVIITYKIGSLTGNRNNEIIEIPVAGKLVEGTTMIPLRFVGEALGTNISWDEHSQTVLVSSKVKTEVEVTNILEGNVVEIKGGDKTDKLVLIGFDQLNPNFEAEATQWLSEQLVGMTIHVEMDSKLREAHGYLLAYVYLPDGSLLNSQIFAKGYAKLKMTAPNTRWTELLTYVQNGAKNHKIGLWAPAPAG
;
A
#
# COMPACT_ATOMS: atom_id res chain seq x y z
N MET A 1 56.14 48.55 -28.08
CA MET A 1 55.42 49.39 -27.09
C MET A 1 54.43 48.48 -26.38
N ARG A 2 54.72 48.02 -25.15
CA ARG A 2 54.42 48.67 -23.84
C ARG A 2 52.90 48.81 -23.62
N GLN A 3 52.26 48.36 -22.54
CA GLN A 3 52.67 47.70 -21.30
C GLN A 3 51.45 47.09 -20.59
N MET A 4 51.67 45.95 -19.93
CA MET A 4 50.96 45.52 -18.72
C MET A 4 51.34 46.42 -17.52
N LYS A 5 50.37 46.82 -16.69
CA LYS A 5 50.56 47.27 -15.29
C LYS A 5 49.33 46.80 -14.49
N LYS A 6 49.42 45.83 -13.56
CA LYS A 6 50.03 45.82 -12.21
C LYS A 6 49.52 46.95 -11.30
N TRP A 7 48.70 46.59 -10.31
CA TRP A 7 48.72 47.17 -8.96
C TRP A 7 48.72 46.03 -7.93
N ILE A 8 49.54 46.21 -6.90
CA ILE A 8 50.05 45.22 -5.94
C ILE A 8 49.81 45.79 -4.53
N LEU A 9 49.49 44.88 -3.59
CA LEU A 9 49.63 44.89 -2.12
C LEU A 9 48.89 45.93 -1.24
N ALA A 10 48.09 45.40 -0.32
CA ALA A 10 48.36 45.57 1.12
C ALA A 10 47.85 44.35 1.93
N VAL A 11 48.75 43.81 2.75
CA VAL A 11 48.60 42.67 3.68
C VAL A 11 47.99 43.15 5.00
N SER A 12 47.13 42.35 5.62
CA SER A 12 46.99 42.36 7.08
C SER A 12 46.69 40.95 7.59
N LEU A 13 47.61 40.50 8.44
CA LEU A 13 47.74 39.21 9.08
C LEU A 13 46.77 39.16 10.28
N VAL A 14 45.91 38.16 10.38
CA VAL A 14 45.27 37.78 11.66
C VAL A 14 45.54 36.30 11.89
N PHE A 15 46.53 36.05 12.74
CA PHE A 15 46.75 34.76 13.39
C PHE A 15 45.75 34.64 14.55
N LEU A 16 44.91 33.61 14.56
CA LEU A 16 44.28 33.15 15.80
C LEU A 16 44.30 31.62 15.88
N CYS A 17 44.71 31.14 17.05
CA CYS A 17 45.20 29.82 17.34
C CYS A 17 44.24 28.67 17.05
N PHE A 18 44.78 27.62 16.42
CA PHE A 18 44.30 26.25 16.56
C PHE A 18 44.69 25.71 17.94
N LEU A 19 43.71 25.31 18.75
CA LEU A 19 43.92 24.38 19.86
C LEU A 19 43.21 23.06 19.55
N PRO A 20 43.90 21.91 19.60
CA PRO A 20 43.26 20.61 19.50
C PRO A 20 42.58 20.28 20.82
N ILE A 21 41.26 20.06 20.79
CA ILE A 21 40.53 19.51 21.94
C ILE A 21 40.79 18.00 21.94
N SER A 22 41.86 17.61 22.63
CA SER A 22 42.09 16.25 23.10
C SER A 22 41.23 15.98 24.34
N SER A 23 40.54 14.84 24.33
CA SER A 23 40.29 13.95 25.49
C SER A 23 39.69 14.52 26.80
N VAL A 24 38.38 14.33 27.00
CA VAL A 24 37.72 14.12 28.32
C VAL A 24 36.35 13.48 28.04
N PHE A 25 35.83 12.39 28.61
CA PHE A 25 36.10 11.56 29.79
C PHE A 25 35.81 10.09 29.44
N ALA A 26 36.77 9.19 29.64
CA ALA A 26 36.49 7.77 29.84
C ALA A 26 36.34 7.54 31.35
N ALA A 27 35.11 7.49 31.86
CA ALA A 27 34.86 7.05 33.22
C ALA A 27 34.85 5.52 33.26
N ALA A 28 35.83 4.94 33.96
CA ALA A 28 35.96 3.52 34.20
C ALA A 28 34.82 3.00 35.10
N VAL A 29 33.87 2.25 34.54
CA VAL A 29 32.94 1.43 35.34
C VAL A 29 33.62 0.08 35.61
N LYS A 30 33.94 -0.17 36.88
CA LYS A 30 34.44 -1.49 37.33
C LYS A 30 33.36 -2.55 37.10
N PRO A 31 33.68 -3.73 36.53
CA PRO A 31 32.70 -4.78 36.36
C PRO A 31 32.35 -5.41 37.73
N ILE A 32 31.08 -5.38 38.10
CA ILE A 32 30.55 -6.17 39.21
C ILE A 32 30.47 -7.62 38.74
N LYS A 33 31.39 -8.48 39.23
CA LYS A 33 31.26 -9.94 39.11
C LYS A 33 30.17 -10.41 40.07
N ALA A 34 28.93 -10.49 39.61
CA ALA A 34 27.90 -11.25 40.29
C ALA A 34 27.96 -12.70 39.82
N ALA A 35 28.44 -13.60 40.69
CA ALA A 35 28.40 -15.04 40.47
C ALA A 35 26.96 -15.55 40.59
N VAL A 36 26.30 -15.83 39.46
CA VAL A 36 25.01 -16.54 39.45
C VAL A 36 25.31 -18.04 39.39
N LYS A 37 24.88 -18.77 40.43
CA LYS A 37 24.95 -20.25 40.45
C LYS A 37 24.02 -20.83 39.38
N PRO A 38 24.42 -21.87 38.64
CA PRO A 38 23.56 -22.45 37.61
C PRO A 38 22.42 -23.25 38.25
N VAL A 39 21.18 -22.80 38.03
CA VAL A 39 19.98 -23.60 38.31
C VAL A 39 19.81 -24.57 37.14
N LYS A 40 19.95 -25.88 37.39
CA LYS A 40 19.57 -26.92 36.43
C LYS A 40 18.06 -26.89 36.22
N ALA A 41 17.59 -26.24 35.16
CA ALA A 41 16.21 -26.33 34.71
C ALA A 41 16.03 -27.57 33.82
N VAL A 42 15.33 -28.58 34.33
CA VAL A 42 14.81 -29.69 33.52
C VAL A 42 13.53 -29.19 32.84
N ALA A 43 13.66 -28.59 31.66
CA ALA A 43 12.52 -28.21 30.84
C ALA A 43 12.04 -29.40 30.01
N LYS A 44 10.81 -29.86 30.25
CA LYS A 44 10.12 -30.79 29.33
C LYS A 44 9.89 -30.08 27.99
N PRO A 45 9.97 -30.78 26.84
CA PRO A 45 9.81 -30.16 25.53
C PRO A 45 8.37 -29.70 25.34
N VAL A 46 8.15 -28.38 25.33
CA VAL A 46 6.91 -27.78 24.86
C VAL A 46 6.95 -27.83 23.33
N LYS A 47 6.02 -28.57 22.71
CA LYS A 47 5.82 -28.51 21.26
C LYS A 47 5.58 -27.06 20.87
N ALA A 48 6.48 -26.48 20.09
CA ALA A 48 6.29 -25.16 19.52
C ALA A 48 5.01 -25.17 18.66
N VAL A 49 4.02 -24.39 19.06
CA VAL A 49 2.89 -24.06 18.18
C VAL A 49 3.47 -23.19 17.07
N PRO A 50 3.36 -23.58 15.78
CA PRO A 50 3.87 -22.76 14.70
C PRO A 50 3.17 -21.38 14.72
N PRO A 51 3.89 -20.28 14.44
CA PRO A 51 3.29 -18.96 14.40
C PRO A 51 2.13 -18.96 13.39
N LYS A 52 1.00 -18.40 13.79
CA LYS A 52 -0.20 -18.25 12.94
C LYS A 52 0.19 -17.41 11.73
N VAL A 53 0.43 -18.07 10.58
CA VAL A 53 0.76 -17.39 9.33
C VAL A 53 -0.46 -16.56 8.92
N LYS A 54 -0.32 -15.24 8.90
CA LYS A 54 -1.39 -14.34 8.46
C LYS A 54 -1.56 -14.51 6.95
N SER A 55 -2.69 -15.08 6.53
CA SER A 55 -3.04 -15.20 5.11
C SER A 55 -3.14 -13.82 4.48
N ILE A 56 -2.49 -13.62 3.33
CA ILE A 56 -2.58 -12.38 2.56
C ILE A 56 -3.63 -12.58 1.46
N PHE A 57 -4.68 -11.76 1.48
CA PHE A 57 -5.65 -11.72 0.39
C PHE A 57 -5.31 -10.60 -0.59
N ILE A 58 -5.50 -10.88 -1.87
CA ILE A 58 -5.23 -9.96 -2.97
C ILE A 58 -6.52 -9.75 -3.73
N PHE A 59 -6.91 -8.49 -3.92
CA PHE A 59 -8.07 -8.09 -4.69
C PHE A 59 -7.63 -7.31 -5.92
N LEU A 60 -7.93 -7.86 -7.10
CA LEU A 60 -7.69 -7.23 -8.39
C LEU A 60 -8.99 -6.62 -8.92
N ASP A 61 -9.00 -5.30 -9.08
CA ASP A 61 -10.19 -4.54 -9.47
C ASP A 61 -11.42 -4.94 -8.65
N GLY A 62 -11.20 -5.12 -7.34
CA GLY A 62 -12.23 -5.53 -6.40
C GLY A 62 -12.51 -7.01 -6.31
N LYS A 63 -12.03 -7.85 -7.23
CA LYS A 63 -12.26 -9.29 -7.21
C LYS A 63 -11.14 -10.03 -6.51
N LYS A 64 -11.48 -11.00 -5.66
CA LYS A 64 -10.46 -11.79 -4.96
C LYS A 64 -9.71 -12.68 -5.95
N VAL A 65 -8.38 -12.59 -5.95
CA VAL A 65 -7.53 -13.48 -6.77
C VAL A 65 -7.45 -14.85 -6.09
N ALA A 66 -7.73 -15.90 -6.86
CA ALA A 66 -7.60 -17.28 -6.41
C ALA A 66 -6.20 -17.81 -6.74
N PHE A 67 -5.51 -18.32 -5.72
CA PHE A 67 -4.19 -18.94 -5.87
C PHE A 67 -4.32 -20.45 -5.67
N LYS A 68 -3.89 -21.23 -6.67
CA LYS A 68 -4.20 -22.67 -6.75
C LYS A 68 -3.18 -23.54 -6.03
N LEU A 69 -1.89 -23.30 -6.31
CA LEU A 69 -0.80 -24.17 -5.86
C LEU A 69 -0.12 -23.64 -4.61
N GLN A 70 0.11 -22.33 -4.53
CA GLN A 70 0.81 -21.69 -3.41
C GLN A 70 0.11 -20.39 -3.04
N GLN A 71 0.03 -20.09 -1.74
CA GLN A 71 -0.55 -18.83 -1.29
C GLN A 71 0.49 -17.70 -1.34
N PRO A 72 0.07 -16.43 -1.42
CA PRO A 72 0.97 -15.31 -1.24
C PRO A 72 1.66 -15.36 0.12
N ILE A 73 2.94 -14.99 0.16
CA ILE A 73 3.77 -15.01 1.37
C ILE A 73 4.43 -13.66 1.61
N ASN A 74 4.57 -13.28 2.87
CA ASN A 74 5.40 -12.14 3.24
C ASN A 74 6.83 -12.61 3.51
N VAL A 75 7.80 -12.03 2.81
CA VAL A 75 9.22 -12.25 3.03
C VAL A 75 9.88 -10.90 3.31
N ASN A 76 10.26 -10.66 4.56
CA ASN A 76 10.93 -9.42 4.99
C ASN A 76 10.18 -8.14 4.57
N GLY A 77 8.86 -8.11 4.74
CA GLY A 77 8.01 -6.97 4.36
C GLY A 77 7.63 -6.94 2.88
N ARG A 78 7.96 -7.97 2.10
CA ARG A 78 7.66 -8.04 0.67
C ARG A 78 6.71 -9.19 0.39
N VAL A 79 5.56 -8.85 -0.19
CA VAL A 79 4.58 -9.84 -0.64
C VAL A 79 5.09 -10.50 -1.92
N LEU A 80 5.34 -11.80 -1.85
CA LEU A 80 5.60 -12.64 -3.01
C LEU A 80 4.33 -13.41 -3.38
N VAL A 81 4.07 -13.49 -4.67
CA VAL A 81 2.87 -14.12 -5.24
C VAL A 81 3.25 -15.16 -6.28
N PRO A 82 2.43 -16.22 -6.48
CA PRO A 82 2.58 -17.13 -7.60
C PRO A 82 2.52 -16.34 -8.91
N LEU A 83 3.61 -16.36 -9.68
CA LEU A 83 3.76 -15.57 -10.88
C LEU A 83 2.61 -15.84 -11.86
N ARG A 84 2.34 -17.12 -12.15
CA ARG A 84 1.35 -17.50 -13.16
C ARG A 84 -0.05 -16.99 -12.80
N ASP A 85 -0.50 -17.27 -11.58
CA ASP A 85 -1.86 -16.93 -11.12
C ASP A 85 -2.11 -15.41 -11.20
N ILE A 86 -1.16 -14.57 -10.75
CA ILE A 86 -1.34 -13.12 -10.76
C ILE A 86 -1.30 -12.53 -12.18
N PHE A 87 -0.42 -13.01 -13.05
CA PHE A 87 -0.34 -12.54 -14.43
C PHE A 87 -1.57 -12.96 -15.25
N GLU A 88 -2.04 -14.20 -15.08
CA GLU A 88 -3.28 -14.68 -15.70
C GLU A 88 -4.51 -13.91 -15.19
N ALA A 89 -4.59 -13.64 -13.88
CA ALA A 89 -5.66 -12.81 -13.30
C ALA A 89 -5.66 -11.39 -13.90
N LEU A 90 -4.49 -10.85 -14.23
CA LEU A 90 -4.32 -9.56 -14.89
C LEU A 90 -4.52 -9.61 -16.42
N GLY A 91 -4.91 -10.77 -16.97
CA GLY A 91 -5.23 -10.98 -18.38
C GLY A 91 -4.01 -11.25 -19.28
N ALA A 92 -2.85 -11.55 -18.71
CA ALA A 92 -1.68 -11.95 -19.47
C ALA A 92 -1.67 -13.45 -19.79
N LYS A 93 -1.17 -13.81 -20.97
CA LYS A 93 -0.85 -15.21 -21.33
C LYS A 93 0.57 -15.53 -20.89
N ILE A 94 0.76 -16.69 -20.26
CA ILE A 94 2.06 -17.12 -19.73
C ILE A 94 2.67 -18.23 -20.60
N GLU A 95 3.92 -18.03 -20.99
CA GLU A 95 4.79 -19.01 -21.63
C GLU A 95 5.99 -19.29 -20.70
N TRP A 96 6.38 -20.56 -20.57
CA TRP A 96 7.51 -21.00 -19.77
C TRP A 96 8.57 -21.64 -20.66
N ASP A 97 9.80 -21.17 -20.56
CA ASP A 97 10.97 -21.82 -21.12
C ASP A 97 11.74 -22.54 -20.00
N ASP A 98 11.69 -23.88 -20.05
CA ASP A 98 12.34 -24.72 -19.05
C ASP A 98 13.86 -24.80 -19.20
N THR A 99 14.40 -24.55 -20.40
CA THR A 99 15.84 -24.57 -20.66
C THR A 99 16.49 -23.33 -20.05
N THR A 100 15.91 -22.14 -20.28
CA THR A 100 16.48 -20.89 -19.78
C THR A 100 15.94 -20.49 -18.40
N LYS A 101 14.93 -21.21 -17.90
CA LYS A 101 14.19 -20.89 -16.67
C LYS A 101 13.57 -19.49 -16.73
N THR A 102 12.96 -19.17 -17.87
CA THR A 102 12.40 -17.86 -18.18
C THR A 102 10.89 -17.93 -18.32
N VAL A 103 10.18 -17.02 -17.64
CA VAL A 103 8.77 -16.77 -17.92
C VAL A 103 8.63 -15.61 -18.90
N THR A 104 7.76 -15.78 -19.89
CA THR A 104 7.28 -14.70 -20.75
C THR A 104 5.79 -14.49 -20.52
N ALA A 105 5.39 -13.29 -20.11
CA ALA A 105 4.00 -12.89 -19.95
C ALA A 105 3.61 -11.91 -21.07
N LYS A 106 2.52 -12.17 -21.80
CA LYS A 106 2.06 -11.33 -22.91
C LYS A 106 0.66 -10.79 -22.64
N LYS A 107 0.48 -9.46 -22.68
CA LYS A 107 -0.82 -8.79 -22.56
C LYS A 107 -0.87 -7.60 -23.51
N ALA A 108 -1.75 -7.64 -24.50
CA ALA A 108 -1.78 -6.65 -25.59
C ALA A 108 -0.35 -6.45 -26.15
N ASP A 109 0.15 -5.22 -26.17
CA ASP A 109 1.50 -4.87 -26.68
C ASP A 109 2.60 -4.93 -25.61
N VAL A 110 2.29 -5.46 -24.42
CA VAL A 110 3.24 -5.61 -23.32
C VAL A 110 3.71 -7.05 -23.25
N ILE A 111 5.03 -7.24 -23.44
CA ILE A 111 5.74 -8.50 -23.27
C ILE A 111 6.65 -8.34 -22.06
N ILE A 112 6.47 -9.17 -21.05
CA ILE A 112 7.33 -9.18 -19.86
C ILE A 112 8.14 -10.46 -19.88
N THR A 113 9.46 -10.33 -19.71
CA THR A 113 10.34 -11.49 -19.58
C THR A 113 11.02 -11.46 -18.22
N TYR A 114 11.03 -12.60 -17.54
CA TYR A 114 11.68 -12.74 -16.25
C TYR A 114 12.37 -14.09 -16.13
N LYS A 115 13.69 -14.08 -15.93
CA LYS A 115 14.47 -15.27 -15.60
C LYS A 115 14.46 -15.47 -14.09
N ILE A 116 14.05 -16.66 -13.64
CA ILE A 116 13.97 -16.96 -12.20
C ILE A 116 15.34 -16.73 -11.54
N GLY A 117 15.32 -16.07 -10.38
CA GLY A 117 16.52 -15.74 -9.62
C GLY A 117 17.20 -14.43 -10.06
N SER A 118 16.78 -13.83 -11.18
CA SER A 118 17.28 -12.52 -11.58
C SER A 118 16.76 -11.41 -10.66
N LEU A 119 17.57 -10.37 -10.48
CA LEU A 119 17.19 -9.09 -9.87
C LEU A 119 16.69 -8.07 -10.91
N THR A 120 16.55 -8.52 -12.16
CA THR A 120 16.00 -7.72 -13.25
C THR A 120 15.01 -8.55 -14.05
N GLY A 121 13.95 -7.90 -14.52
CA GLY A 121 13.08 -8.38 -15.58
C GLY A 121 13.09 -7.37 -16.73
N ASN A 122 12.46 -7.72 -17.85
CA ASN A 122 12.24 -6.76 -18.92
C ASN A 122 10.75 -6.57 -19.16
N ARG A 123 10.36 -5.34 -19.45
CA ARG A 123 9.07 -4.98 -20.04
C ARG A 123 9.34 -4.45 -21.44
N ASN A 124 8.91 -5.20 -22.43
CA ASN A 124 9.33 -5.08 -23.81
C ASN A 124 10.86 -5.15 -23.87
N ASN A 125 11.53 -4.02 -24.07
CA ASN A 125 13.00 -3.90 -24.11
C ASN A 125 13.57 -3.05 -22.96
N GLU A 126 12.74 -2.61 -22.02
CA GLU A 126 13.14 -1.82 -20.87
C GLU A 126 13.41 -2.73 -19.67
N ILE A 127 14.56 -2.52 -19.02
CA ILE A 127 14.94 -3.26 -17.82
C ILE A 127 14.16 -2.69 -16.62
N ILE A 128 13.49 -3.57 -15.88
CA ILE A 128 12.85 -3.28 -14.60
C ILE A 128 13.68 -3.93 -13.50
N GLU A 129 14.12 -3.14 -12.53
CA GLU A 129 14.78 -3.65 -11.35
C GLU A 129 13.79 -4.34 -10.40
N ILE A 130 14.22 -5.47 -9.86
CA ILE A 130 13.44 -6.26 -8.93
C ILE A 130 14.19 -6.28 -7.61
N PRO A 131 13.64 -5.69 -6.53
CA PRO A 131 14.40 -5.46 -5.32
C PRO A 131 14.71 -6.77 -4.57
N VAL A 132 13.97 -7.85 -4.83
CA VAL A 132 14.23 -9.22 -4.33
C VAL A 132 13.96 -10.20 -5.47
N ALA A 133 14.94 -11.06 -5.74
CA ALA A 133 14.81 -12.08 -6.76
C ALA A 133 13.60 -12.99 -6.48
N GLY A 134 12.88 -13.34 -7.55
CA GLY A 134 11.88 -14.39 -7.51
C GLY A 134 12.51 -15.72 -7.11
N LYS A 135 11.75 -16.52 -6.38
CA LYS A 135 12.22 -17.79 -5.81
C LYS A 135 11.27 -18.93 -6.12
N LEU A 136 11.79 -20.14 -6.13
CA LEU A 136 10.99 -21.35 -6.25
C LEU A 136 10.55 -21.80 -4.86
N VAL A 137 9.25 -21.89 -4.63
CA VAL A 137 8.66 -22.44 -3.40
C VAL A 137 7.80 -23.62 -3.82
N GLU A 138 8.21 -24.83 -3.42
CA GLU A 138 7.47 -26.08 -3.72
C GLU A 138 7.10 -26.20 -5.21
N GLY A 139 8.06 -25.90 -6.09
CA GLY A 139 7.87 -25.96 -7.54
C GLY A 139 7.09 -24.79 -8.16
N THR A 140 6.64 -23.82 -7.35
CA THR A 140 5.96 -22.61 -7.83
C THR A 140 6.89 -21.40 -7.83
N THR A 141 6.96 -20.68 -8.94
CA THR A 141 7.71 -19.43 -9.05
C THR A 141 6.98 -18.31 -8.33
N MET A 142 7.59 -17.82 -7.24
CA MET A 142 7.11 -16.72 -6.43
C MET A 142 7.87 -15.44 -6.79
N ILE A 143 7.17 -14.35 -7.07
CA ILE A 143 7.77 -13.05 -7.43
C ILE A 143 7.21 -11.90 -6.60
N PRO A 144 7.97 -10.80 -6.41
CA PRO A 144 7.44 -9.62 -5.75
C PRO A 144 6.22 -9.07 -6.47
N LEU A 145 5.12 -8.90 -5.75
CA LEU A 145 3.88 -8.38 -6.33
C LEU A 145 4.08 -6.98 -6.95
N ARG A 146 4.94 -6.14 -6.34
CA ARG A 146 5.28 -4.81 -6.87
C ARG A 146 5.84 -4.86 -8.30
N PHE A 147 6.73 -5.81 -8.58
CA PHE A 147 7.27 -6.00 -9.93
C PHE A 147 6.15 -6.31 -10.95
N VAL A 148 5.18 -7.14 -10.57
CA VAL A 148 4.03 -7.43 -11.44
C VAL A 148 3.26 -6.16 -11.76
N GLY A 149 3.04 -5.32 -10.76
CA GLY A 149 2.30 -4.07 -10.95
C GLY A 149 3.04 -3.07 -11.82
N GLU A 150 4.34 -2.87 -11.60
CA GLU A 150 5.18 -2.00 -12.44
C GLU A 150 5.22 -2.52 -13.88
N ALA A 151 5.43 -3.83 -14.06
CA ALA A 151 5.56 -4.43 -15.38
C ALA A 151 4.26 -4.32 -16.21
N LEU A 152 3.09 -4.37 -15.57
CA LEU A 152 1.78 -4.27 -16.21
C LEU A 152 1.12 -2.89 -16.11
N GLY A 153 1.77 -1.91 -15.46
CA GLY A 153 1.23 -0.56 -15.27
C GLY A 153 -0.01 -0.51 -14.36
N THR A 154 -0.08 -1.38 -13.34
CA THR A 154 -1.18 -1.38 -12.37
C THR A 154 -0.76 -0.77 -11.04
N ASN A 155 -1.69 -0.14 -10.34
CA ASN A 155 -1.47 0.43 -9.02
C ASN A 155 -1.61 -0.63 -7.94
N ILE A 156 -0.61 -0.78 -7.07
CA ILE A 156 -0.63 -1.69 -5.93
C ILE A 156 -0.65 -0.88 -4.65
N SER A 157 -1.61 -1.15 -3.78
CA SER A 157 -1.63 -0.58 -2.44
C SER A 157 -1.94 -1.63 -1.38
N TRP A 158 -1.47 -1.35 -0.16
CA TRP A 158 -1.81 -2.14 1.01
C TRP A 158 -2.95 -1.46 1.74
N ASP A 159 -3.98 -2.23 2.06
CA ASP A 159 -5.08 -1.77 2.89
C ASP A 159 -4.87 -2.28 4.32
N GLU A 160 -4.41 -1.39 5.20
CA GLU A 160 -4.06 -1.71 6.58
C GLU A 160 -5.27 -2.25 7.38
N HIS A 161 -6.47 -1.74 7.14
CA HIS A 161 -7.64 -2.14 7.91
C HIS A 161 -8.12 -3.54 7.56
N SER A 162 -8.19 -3.86 6.28
CA SER A 162 -8.59 -5.19 5.80
C SER A 162 -7.44 -6.19 5.76
N GLN A 163 -6.19 -5.71 5.88
CA GLN A 163 -4.96 -6.47 5.74
C GLN A 163 -4.90 -7.20 4.38
N THR A 164 -5.27 -6.47 3.33
CA THR A 164 -5.35 -6.98 1.96
C THR A 164 -4.45 -6.16 1.03
N VAL A 165 -4.02 -6.78 -0.07
CA VAL A 165 -3.39 -6.06 -1.17
C VAL A 165 -4.46 -5.71 -2.20
N LEU A 166 -4.50 -4.44 -2.58
CA LEU A 166 -5.36 -3.92 -3.63
C LEU A 166 -4.52 -3.74 -4.89
N VAL A 167 -5.00 -4.31 -6.00
CA VAL A 167 -4.43 -4.11 -7.33
C VAL A 167 -5.50 -3.44 -8.18
N SER A 168 -5.24 -2.22 -8.66
CA SER A 168 -6.14 -1.49 -9.54
C SER A 168 -5.55 -1.38 -10.94
N SER A 169 -6.35 -1.74 -11.95
CA SER A 169 -6.03 -1.50 -13.36
C SER A 169 -6.38 -0.09 -13.83
N LYS A 170 -7.04 0.72 -13.00
CA LYS A 170 -7.44 2.08 -13.36
C LYS A 170 -6.40 3.12 -12.95
N VAL A 171 -6.33 4.16 -13.77
CA VAL A 171 -5.60 5.39 -13.46
C VAL A 171 -6.36 6.13 -12.38
N LYS A 172 -5.61 6.72 -11.44
CA LYS A 172 -6.15 7.57 -10.40
C LYS A 172 -5.79 9.02 -10.71
N THR A 173 -6.70 9.93 -10.38
CA THR A 173 -6.48 11.37 -10.55
C THR A 173 -6.22 11.99 -9.19
N GLU A 174 -5.21 12.86 -9.11
CA GLU A 174 -4.89 13.58 -7.89
C GLU A 174 -5.80 14.82 -7.74
N VAL A 175 -6.39 15.02 -6.56
CA VAL A 175 -7.23 16.19 -6.22
C VAL A 175 -7.02 16.58 -4.76
N GLU A 176 -7.20 17.86 -4.45
CA GLU A 176 -7.21 18.37 -3.07
C GLU A 176 -8.64 18.37 -2.52
N VAL A 177 -8.86 17.96 -1.28
CA VAL A 177 -10.17 18.09 -0.63
C VAL A 177 -10.24 19.41 0.14
N THR A 178 -11.20 20.25 -0.22
CA THR A 178 -11.37 21.58 0.40
C THR A 178 -12.36 21.57 1.55
N ASN A 179 -13.39 20.71 1.47
CA ASN A 179 -14.46 20.67 2.46
C ASN A 179 -15.21 19.34 2.44
N ILE A 180 -15.90 19.03 3.54
CA ILE A 180 -16.90 17.95 3.62
C ILE A 180 -18.28 18.60 3.75
N LEU A 181 -19.22 18.19 2.92
CA LEU A 181 -20.56 18.79 2.88
C LEU A 181 -21.56 17.94 3.65
N GLU A 182 -21.75 16.71 3.18
CA GLU A 182 -22.63 15.70 3.74
C GLU A 182 -21.78 14.43 3.82
N GLY A 183 -21.93 13.54 4.80
CA GLY A 183 -20.92 12.51 5.13
C GLY A 183 -20.41 11.61 3.99
N ASN A 184 -21.08 11.56 2.84
CA ASN A 184 -20.63 10.90 1.61
C ASN A 184 -20.23 11.86 0.46
N VAL A 185 -20.44 13.17 0.59
CA VAL A 185 -20.17 14.22 -0.38
C VAL A 185 -19.04 15.14 0.08
N VAL A 186 -18.00 15.24 -0.73
CA VAL A 186 -16.83 16.09 -0.49
C VAL A 186 -16.64 17.11 -1.61
N GLU A 187 -16.17 18.29 -1.26
CA GLU A 187 -15.74 19.30 -2.23
C GLU A 187 -14.25 19.10 -2.53
N ILE A 188 -13.92 19.09 -3.82
CA ILE A 188 -12.58 18.82 -4.29
C ILE A 188 -12.11 19.87 -5.27
N LYS A 189 -10.80 20.05 -5.37
CA LYS A 189 -10.14 20.94 -6.30
C LYS A 189 -9.11 20.18 -7.15
N GLY A 190 -9.22 20.32 -8.46
CA GLY A 190 -8.27 19.79 -9.45
C GLY A 190 -7.74 20.92 -10.33
N GLY A 191 -6.48 21.32 -10.10
CA GLY A 191 -5.93 22.55 -10.69
C GLY A 191 -6.74 23.77 -10.23
N ASP A 192 -7.22 24.60 -11.15
CA ASP A 192 -8.02 25.79 -10.83
C ASP A 192 -9.54 25.52 -10.73
N LYS A 193 -9.98 24.27 -10.88
CA LYS A 193 -11.40 23.90 -10.89
C LYS A 193 -11.82 23.23 -9.60
N THR A 194 -12.97 23.65 -9.08
CA THR A 194 -13.67 22.98 -7.98
C THR A 194 -14.78 22.07 -8.52
N ASP A 195 -14.99 20.94 -7.86
CA ASP A 195 -16.05 19.98 -8.15
C ASP A 195 -16.57 19.35 -6.85
N LYS A 196 -17.66 18.58 -6.94
CA LYS A 196 -18.18 17.78 -5.83
C LYS A 196 -18.08 16.30 -6.17
N LEU A 197 -17.72 15.51 -5.18
CA LEU A 197 -17.51 14.06 -5.29
C LEU A 197 -18.37 13.34 -4.26
N VAL A 198 -19.07 12.30 -4.71
CA VAL A 198 -19.81 11.35 -3.89
C VAL A 198 -19.01 10.06 -3.79
N LEU A 199 -18.76 9.63 -2.55
CA LEU A 199 -18.09 8.37 -2.24
C LEU A 199 -18.96 7.18 -2.68
N ILE A 200 -18.40 6.30 -3.52
CA ILE A 200 -19.11 5.10 -3.96
C ILE A 200 -19.25 4.09 -2.80
N GLY A 201 -20.43 3.49 -2.68
CA GLY A 201 -20.67 2.28 -1.90
C GLY A 201 -21.63 2.43 -0.73
N PHE A 202 -22.18 3.62 -0.50
CA PHE A 202 -23.21 3.86 0.50
C PHE A 202 -24.01 5.14 0.17
N ASP A 203 -25.25 5.22 0.65
CA ASP A 203 -26.08 6.42 0.46
C ASP A 203 -25.87 7.44 1.57
N GLN A 204 -25.72 6.97 2.81
CA GLN A 204 -25.61 7.81 4.01
C GLN A 204 -24.83 7.07 5.10
N LEU A 205 -24.20 7.85 5.98
CA LEU A 205 -23.60 7.32 7.20
C LEU A 205 -24.70 6.78 8.15
N ASN A 206 -24.30 5.89 9.05
CA ASN A 206 -25.22 5.41 10.07
C ASN A 206 -25.55 6.56 11.05
N PRO A 207 -26.83 6.87 11.32
CA PRO A 207 -27.21 8.00 12.18
C PRO A 207 -26.60 7.96 13.58
N ASN A 208 -26.37 6.76 14.14
CA ASN A 208 -25.78 6.62 15.48
C ASN A 208 -24.27 6.95 15.51
N PHE A 209 -23.62 6.97 14.34
CA PHE A 209 -22.18 7.19 14.19
C PHE A 209 -21.87 8.39 13.28
N GLU A 210 -22.88 9.13 12.82
CA GLU A 210 -22.72 10.17 11.79
C GLU A 210 -21.75 11.27 12.23
N ALA A 211 -21.88 11.75 13.48
CA ALA A 211 -20.99 12.79 14.02
C ALA A 211 -19.54 12.30 14.10
N GLU A 212 -19.31 11.11 14.67
CA GLU A 212 -17.98 10.50 14.79
C GLU A 212 -17.36 10.24 13.41
N ALA A 213 -18.13 9.67 12.50
CA ALA A 213 -17.68 9.34 11.15
C ALA A 213 -17.39 10.60 10.32
N THR A 214 -18.18 11.67 10.46
CA THR A 214 -17.95 12.94 9.77
C THR A 214 -16.71 13.63 10.31
N GLN A 215 -16.49 13.62 11.63
CA GLN A 215 -15.26 14.14 12.22
C GLN A 215 -14.04 13.35 11.71
N TRP A 216 -14.12 12.02 11.75
CA TRP A 216 -13.03 11.16 11.27
C TRP A 216 -12.73 11.41 9.79
N LEU A 217 -13.75 11.49 8.92
CA LEU A 217 -13.56 11.83 7.51
C LEU A 217 -12.91 13.20 7.34
N SER A 218 -13.30 14.20 8.14
CA SER A 218 -12.72 15.54 8.09
C SER A 218 -11.23 15.53 8.40
N GLU A 219 -10.83 14.78 9.44
CA GLU A 219 -9.43 14.59 9.84
C GLU A 219 -8.60 13.86 8.77
N GLN A 220 -9.21 12.93 8.02
CA GLN A 220 -8.51 12.18 6.97
C GLN A 220 -8.41 12.94 5.64
N LEU A 221 -9.34 13.85 5.36
CA LEU A 221 -9.52 14.40 4.01
C LEU A 221 -9.21 15.89 3.91
N VAL A 222 -9.71 16.73 4.80
CA VAL A 222 -9.68 18.18 4.59
C VAL A 222 -8.24 18.70 4.53
N GLY A 223 -7.91 19.42 3.45
CA GLY A 223 -6.57 19.92 3.17
C GLY A 223 -5.59 18.86 2.64
N MET A 224 -6.02 17.61 2.48
CA MET A 224 -5.20 16.53 1.93
C MET A 224 -5.35 16.42 0.42
N THR A 225 -4.23 16.06 -0.21
CA THR A 225 -4.20 15.62 -1.60
C THR A 225 -4.51 14.12 -1.67
N ILE A 226 -5.63 13.75 -2.27
CA ILE A 226 -6.10 12.37 -2.40
C ILE A 226 -6.05 11.90 -3.85
N HIS A 227 -6.19 10.59 -4.04
CA HIS A 227 -6.29 9.98 -5.36
C HIS A 227 -7.71 9.44 -5.58
N VAL A 228 -8.37 9.90 -6.65
CA VAL A 228 -9.73 9.48 -7.00
C VAL A 228 -9.71 8.49 -8.16
N GLU A 229 -10.45 7.40 -8.01
CA GLU A 229 -10.66 6.38 -9.04
C GLU A 229 -12.14 6.35 -9.42
N MET A 230 -12.46 6.80 -10.63
CA MET A 230 -13.82 6.78 -11.16
C MET A 230 -14.15 5.40 -11.74
N ASP A 231 -15.40 4.96 -11.59
CA ASP A 231 -15.84 3.69 -12.17
C ASP A 231 -16.45 3.83 -13.59
N SER A 232 -17.51 3.11 -13.91
CA SER A 232 -18.08 3.08 -15.27
C SER A 232 -18.94 4.32 -15.55
N LYS A 233 -19.72 4.75 -14.57
CA LYS A 233 -20.50 6.00 -14.60
C LYS A 233 -19.74 7.06 -13.81
N LEU A 234 -19.39 8.16 -14.48
CA LEU A 234 -18.54 9.20 -13.91
C LEU A 234 -19.29 10.15 -12.96
N ARG A 235 -20.54 10.49 -13.28
CA ARG A 235 -21.34 11.46 -12.51
C ARG A 235 -22.71 10.92 -12.20
N GLU A 236 -23.26 11.30 -11.06
CA GLU A 236 -24.65 11.06 -10.70
C GLU A 236 -25.60 12.10 -11.31
N ALA A 237 -26.90 12.01 -11.00
CA ALA A 237 -27.93 12.81 -11.67
C ALA A 237 -27.79 14.32 -11.38
N HIS A 238 -27.33 14.67 -10.18
CA HIS A 238 -27.05 16.06 -9.79
C HIS A 238 -25.72 16.59 -10.33
N GLY A 239 -24.98 15.79 -11.10
CA GLY A 239 -23.72 16.18 -11.71
C GLY A 239 -22.49 15.96 -10.82
N TYR A 240 -22.62 15.43 -9.60
CA TYR A 240 -21.45 15.14 -8.76
C TYR A 240 -20.68 13.92 -9.27
N LEU A 241 -19.35 13.96 -9.14
CA LEU A 241 -18.47 12.85 -9.50
C LEU A 241 -18.73 11.64 -8.59
N LEU A 242 -18.64 10.43 -9.15
CA LEU A 242 -18.71 9.18 -8.41
C LEU A 242 -17.34 8.53 -8.40
N ALA A 243 -16.75 8.35 -7.22
CA ALA A 243 -15.41 7.80 -7.10
C ALA A 243 -15.17 6.94 -5.86
N TYR A 244 -14.19 6.05 -6.01
CA TYR A 244 -13.45 5.47 -4.90
C TYR A 244 -12.29 6.40 -4.55
N VAL A 245 -12.04 6.60 -3.26
CA VAL A 245 -11.04 7.54 -2.75
C VAL A 245 -9.90 6.77 -2.10
N TYR A 246 -8.68 7.07 -2.54
CA TYR A 246 -7.46 6.55 -1.97
C TYR A 246 -6.70 7.67 -1.25
N LEU A 247 -6.26 7.38 -0.03
CA LEU A 247 -5.44 8.29 0.77
C LEU A 247 -3.99 8.34 0.23
N PRO A 248 -3.16 9.32 0.66
CA PRO A 248 -1.77 9.44 0.23
C PRO A 248 -0.91 8.18 0.44
N ASP A 249 -1.23 7.39 1.47
CA ASP A 249 -0.57 6.11 1.77
C ASP A 249 -1.01 4.96 0.85
N GLY A 250 -1.97 5.22 -0.05
CA GLY A 250 -2.54 4.27 -0.99
C GLY A 250 -3.70 3.44 -0.42
N SER A 251 -4.06 3.59 0.85
CA SER A 251 -5.19 2.89 1.45
C SER A 251 -6.53 3.35 0.85
N LEU A 252 -7.53 2.46 0.77
CA LEU A 252 -8.83 2.78 0.19
C LEU A 252 -9.76 3.31 1.28
N LEU A 253 -10.06 4.61 1.29
CA LEU A 253 -10.92 5.25 2.29
C LEU A 253 -12.29 4.55 2.38
N ASN A 254 -12.89 4.21 1.23
CA ASN A 254 -14.17 3.53 1.19
C ASN A 254 -14.15 2.21 1.99
N SER A 255 -13.04 1.47 1.97
CA SER A 255 -12.89 0.23 2.76
C SER A 255 -12.95 0.54 4.25
N GLN A 256 -12.28 1.61 4.69
CA GLN A 256 -12.15 1.97 6.09
C GLN A 256 -13.50 2.37 6.71
N ILE A 257 -14.35 3.05 5.94
CA ILE A 257 -15.72 3.39 6.34
C ILE A 257 -16.50 2.11 6.74
N PHE A 258 -16.39 1.05 5.94
CA PHE A 258 -17.07 -0.23 6.24
C PHE A 258 -16.35 -1.01 7.33
N ALA A 259 -15.02 -0.95 7.42
CA ALA A 259 -14.24 -1.61 8.47
C ALA A 259 -14.58 -1.06 9.87
N LYS A 260 -14.83 0.26 9.95
CA LYS A 260 -15.26 0.97 11.17
C LYS A 260 -16.76 0.83 11.45
N GLY A 261 -17.52 0.24 10.54
CA GLY A 261 -18.97 0.11 10.69
C GLY A 261 -19.68 1.47 10.71
N TYR A 262 -19.18 2.45 9.96
CA TYR A 262 -19.80 3.78 9.84
C TYR A 262 -20.92 3.84 8.80
N ALA A 263 -20.92 2.93 7.82
CA ALA A 263 -21.98 2.86 6.82
C ALA A 263 -22.31 1.40 6.47
N LYS A 264 -23.53 1.20 5.95
CA LYS A 264 -23.95 -0.08 5.38
C LYS A 264 -23.68 -0.07 3.88
N LEU A 265 -22.99 -1.10 3.39
CA LEU A 265 -22.66 -1.27 1.98
C LEU A 265 -23.93 -1.30 1.13
N LYS A 266 -23.98 -0.43 0.13
CA LYS A 266 -24.96 -0.40 -0.93
C LYS A 266 -24.28 0.02 -2.24
N MET A 267 -24.17 -0.96 -3.14
CA MET A 267 -23.56 -0.75 -4.46
C MET A 267 -24.64 -0.45 -5.49
N THR A 268 -24.42 0.57 -6.32
CA THR A 268 -25.34 0.97 -7.38
C THR A 268 -24.66 0.78 -8.73
N ALA A 269 -25.26 -0.07 -9.59
CA ALA A 269 -24.75 -0.29 -10.94
C ALA A 269 -24.75 1.02 -11.77
N PRO A 270 -23.78 1.20 -12.68
CA PRO A 270 -22.71 0.26 -13.06
C PRO A 270 -21.42 0.37 -12.21
N ASN A 271 -21.43 1.14 -11.13
CA ASN A 271 -20.23 1.41 -10.33
C ASN A 271 -20.06 0.36 -9.23
N THR A 272 -19.59 -0.83 -9.62
CA THR A 272 -19.54 -2.02 -8.75
C THR A 272 -18.16 -2.67 -8.67
N ARG A 273 -17.10 -2.04 -9.19
CA ARG A 273 -15.75 -2.63 -9.26
C ARG A 273 -15.32 -3.26 -7.94
N TRP A 274 -15.34 -2.50 -6.84
CA TRP A 274 -14.83 -2.95 -5.54
C TRP A 274 -15.83 -3.74 -4.67
N THR A 275 -16.93 -4.24 -5.23
CA THR A 275 -18.03 -4.86 -4.45
C THR A 275 -17.56 -6.03 -3.58
N GLU A 276 -16.77 -6.96 -4.11
CA GLU A 276 -16.34 -8.15 -3.35
C GLU A 276 -15.39 -7.79 -2.21
N LEU A 277 -14.42 -6.89 -2.44
CA LEU A 277 -13.58 -6.32 -1.38
C LEU A 277 -14.43 -5.65 -0.29
N LEU A 278 -15.30 -4.71 -0.65
CA LEU A 278 -16.07 -3.95 0.34
C LEU A 278 -17.03 -4.86 1.12
N THR A 279 -17.55 -5.91 0.48
CA THR A 279 -18.34 -6.97 1.14
C THR A 279 -17.48 -7.75 2.13
N TYR A 280 -16.26 -8.15 1.75
CA TYR A 280 -15.31 -8.81 2.64
C TYR A 280 -15.01 -7.95 3.88
N VAL A 281 -14.77 -6.65 3.68
CA VAL A 281 -14.47 -5.72 4.77
C VAL A 281 -15.66 -5.52 5.70
N GLN A 282 -16.86 -5.29 5.17
CA GLN A 282 -18.08 -5.17 5.98
C GLN A 282 -18.35 -6.44 6.79
N ASN A 283 -18.16 -7.62 6.19
CA ASN A 283 -18.32 -8.88 6.91
C ASN A 283 -17.29 -9.02 8.04
N GLY A 284 -16.07 -8.52 7.85
CA GLY A 284 -15.08 -8.36 8.90
C GLY A 284 -15.62 -7.54 10.07
N ALA A 285 -16.14 -6.34 9.81
CA ALA A 285 -16.73 -5.48 10.85
C ALA A 285 -17.91 -6.15 11.56
N LYS A 286 -18.78 -6.84 10.81
CA LYS A 286 -19.92 -7.58 11.35
C LYS A 286 -19.50 -8.71 12.28
N ASN A 287 -18.52 -9.52 11.87
CA ASN A 287 -18.03 -10.65 12.65
C ASN A 287 -17.36 -10.20 13.96
N HIS A 288 -16.75 -9.02 13.96
CA HIS A 288 -16.11 -8.43 15.13
C HIS A 288 -17.02 -7.46 15.90
N LYS A 289 -18.29 -7.32 15.50
CA LYS A 289 -19.29 -6.45 16.14
C LYS A 289 -18.83 -4.99 16.26
N ILE A 290 -18.24 -4.45 15.19
CA ILE A 290 -17.70 -3.08 15.14
C ILE A 290 -18.76 -2.09 14.62
N GLY A 291 -18.79 -0.88 15.20
CA GLY A 291 -19.64 0.23 14.76
C GLY A 291 -21.12 -0.15 14.75
N LEU A 292 -21.79 0.02 13.61
CA LEU A 292 -23.21 -0.32 13.42
C LEU A 292 -23.57 -1.80 13.67
N TRP A 293 -22.57 -2.68 13.79
CA TRP A 293 -22.74 -4.10 14.11
C TRP A 293 -22.53 -4.44 15.59
N ALA A 294 -22.19 -3.46 16.43
CA ALA A 294 -22.10 -3.62 17.86
C ALA A 294 -23.48 -3.93 18.48
N PRO A 295 -23.54 -4.72 19.57
CA PRO A 295 -24.80 -4.88 20.30
C PRO A 295 -25.28 -3.51 20.81
N ALA A 296 -26.60 -3.33 20.85
CA ALA A 296 -27.18 -2.14 21.49
C ALA A 296 -26.65 -2.03 22.93
N PRO A 297 -26.37 -0.81 23.42
CA PRO A 297 -25.97 -0.63 24.81
C PRO A 297 -27.01 -1.28 25.72
N ALA A 298 -26.54 -2.02 26.72
CA ALA A 298 -27.42 -2.54 27.76
C ALA A 298 -28.05 -1.33 28.47
N GLY A 299 -29.37 -1.22 28.37
CA GLY A 299 -30.16 -0.16 29.00
C GLY A 299 -30.19 -0.27 30.51
#